data_AF-A0Z697-F1
#
_entry.id   AF-A0Z697-F1
#
_cell.length_a   1.000
_cell.length_b   1.000
_cell.length_c   1.000
_cell.angle_alpha   90.00
_cell.angle_beta   90.00
_cell.angle_gamma   90.00
#
_symmetry.space_group_name_H-M   'P 1'
#
loop_
_entity.id
_entity.type
_entity.pdbx_description
1 polymer ?
#
loop_
_entity_poly.entity_id
_entity_poly.type
_entity_poly.pdbx_seq_one_letter_code
_entity_poly.pdbx_strand_id
1 'polypeptide(L)'
;MSRIFIAALGFLMMAVAPVTLADETCMSPYMAKIVGQEDYVYIWTLGMEGVGDGEDKLVTVDVNPDSKTYGEVVHSLSVGGRNEAHHSGLTDDRRYLWASGLDTSKIFIFDIYTDPAQPRLHREIDDFVAKTGGIVGPHTNYALPGRMLITGLSNNRDHGGRTGMAEYTNDGDFITSVWMPTDDNLQGAVKSGNYADGYGYDARALPRRNVLVTSSFTGWNNYMMNLGKMMGDPEAMKRFGNTVVIWDLHARTPKKVLDVPGAPLELRCAWGSRSNYCFTTTALTSKIWLIYEDDAGEWQAKAVADIGDASKIPLPVDISISADDNHLWVNTWNDGLVRLFDISDPHAPEQVFEKRIGEQINMVSQSWDGERVYFTSSLLANWDKTESGGEDDVQYFKLYNWDGATLTPQFSLDFVEMGLGSPHQMRFGAHALYGKAPAKTGHDDMAAR
;
A
#
# COMPACT_ATOMS: atom_id res chain seq x y z
N MET A 1 -67.82 35.54 15.48
CA MET A 1 -67.58 34.09 15.70
C MET A 1 -66.45 33.64 14.77
N SER A 2 -65.85 32.47 15.02
CA SER A 2 -64.47 32.16 14.63
C SER A 2 -64.14 32.29 13.13
N ARG A 3 -63.00 32.94 12.83
CA ARG A 3 -62.25 32.71 11.58
C ARG A 3 -61.29 31.54 11.83
N ILE A 4 -61.40 30.48 11.05
CA ILE A 4 -60.44 29.36 11.09
C ILE A 4 -59.32 29.67 10.09
N PHE A 5 -58.10 29.88 10.58
CA PHE A 5 -56.91 29.86 9.74
C PHE A 5 -56.48 28.41 9.54
N ILE A 6 -56.52 27.93 8.29
CA ILE A 6 -55.89 26.66 7.92
C ILE A 6 -54.41 26.96 7.65
N ALA A 7 -53.55 26.64 8.60
CA ALA A 7 -52.10 26.70 8.41
C ALA A 7 -51.67 25.48 7.59
N ALA A 8 -51.38 25.67 6.31
CA ALA A 8 -50.78 24.63 5.47
C ALA A 8 -49.34 24.39 5.91
N LEU A 9 -49.11 23.33 6.69
CA LEU A 9 -47.76 22.91 7.08
C LEU A 9 -47.07 22.28 5.86
N GLY A 10 -46.34 23.11 5.10
CA GLY A 10 -45.49 22.65 4.01
C GLY A 10 -44.36 21.80 4.58
N PHE A 11 -44.46 20.49 4.46
CA PHE A 11 -43.43 19.56 4.91
C PHE A 11 -42.25 19.62 3.93
N LEU A 12 -41.30 20.51 4.21
CA LEU A 12 -40.09 20.65 3.42
C LEU A 12 -39.23 19.39 3.63
N MET A 13 -39.36 18.42 2.73
CA MET A 13 -38.39 17.34 2.61
C MET A 13 -37.04 17.97 2.23
N MET A 14 -36.17 18.16 3.23
CA MET A 14 -34.74 18.25 2.99
C MET A 14 -34.32 16.92 2.38
N ALA A 15 -34.04 16.92 1.08
CA ALA A 15 -33.32 15.83 0.46
C ALA A 15 -31.92 15.80 1.08
N VAL A 16 -31.72 14.91 2.05
CA VAL A 16 -30.39 14.59 2.57
C VAL A 16 -29.68 13.89 1.42
N ALA A 17 -28.80 14.61 0.72
CA ALA A 17 -27.92 14.01 -0.27
C ALA A 17 -27.12 12.89 0.43
N PRO A 18 -26.95 11.71 -0.19
CA PRO A 18 -26.07 10.69 0.35
C PRO A 18 -24.66 11.27 0.45
N VAL A 19 -24.03 11.13 1.61
CA VAL A 19 -22.69 11.68 1.86
C VAL A 19 -21.64 10.68 1.35
N THR A 20 -21.06 10.98 0.20
CA THR A 20 -19.96 10.26 -0.50
C THR A 20 -18.64 11.07 -0.43
N LEU A 21 -17.42 10.45 -0.51
CA LEU A 21 -16.13 11.14 -0.20
C LEU A 21 -14.67 10.68 -0.71
N ALA A 22 -14.19 9.54 -1.31
CA ALA A 22 -13.63 8.18 -0.92
C ALA A 22 -12.11 8.02 -0.59
N ASP A 23 -11.73 6.97 0.18
CA ASP A 23 -10.35 6.62 0.61
C ASP A 23 -9.81 5.27 0.08
N GLU A 24 -8.55 4.93 0.39
CA GLU A 24 -7.91 3.63 0.23
C GLU A 24 -7.96 2.83 1.55
N THR A 25 -8.46 1.59 1.51
CA THR A 25 -8.67 0.73 2.69
C THR A 25 -7.39 0.14 3.30
N CYS A 26 -6.23 0.33 2.67
CA CYS A 26 -4.94 -0.20 3.10
C CYS A 26 -4.18 0.76 4.05
N MET A 27 -4.67 2.00 4.22
CA MET A 27 -3.96 3.11 4.87
C MET A 27 -4.02 3.12 6.40
N SER A 28 -3.25 4.03 7.01
CA SER A 28 -3.19 4.16 8.48
C SER A 28 -4.53 4.63 9.07
N PRO A 29 -5.00 4.04 10.18
CA PRO A 29 -6.24 4.44 10.85
C PRO A 29 -6.15 5.83 11.51
N TYR A 30 -4.98 6.46 11.52
CA TYR A 30 -4.76 7.82 12.00
C TYR A 30 -4.96 8.90 10.94
N MET A 31 -5.03 8.54 9.65
CA MET A 31 -5.10 9.50 8.56
C MET A 31 -6.49 10.13 8.40
N ALA A 32 -6.52 11.35 7.85
CA ALA A 32 -7.73 11.97 7.33
C ALA A 32 -8.38 11.06 6.27
N LYS A 33 -9.65 10.70 6.49
CA LYS A 33 -10.40 9.74 5.67
C LYS A 33 -11.41 10.39 4.74
N ILE A 34 -11.90 9.57 3.82
CA ILE A 34 -12.83 9.91 2.75
C ILE A 34 -13.68 8.65 2.40
N VAL A 35 -14.91 8.77 1.86
CA VAL A 35 -15.99 7.74 1.87
C VAL A 35 -16.98 7.75 0.64
N GLY A 36 -16.57 7.68 -0.64
CA GLY A 36 -17.47 7.60 -1.84
C GLY A 36 -17.10 8.19 -3.25
N GLN A 37 -16.02 8.98 -3.46
CA GLN A 37 -15.27 9.20 -4.75
C GLN A 37 -13.93 9.96 -4.50
N GLU A 38 -12.84 9.56 -5.14
CA GLU A 38 -11.51 10.21 -5.11
C GLU A 38 -11.24 11.04 -6.40
N ASP A 39 -10.38 12.06 -6.34
CA ASP A 39 -10.08 12.92 -7.51
C ASP A 39 -8.83 12.49 -8.28
N TYR A 40 -7.77 12.07 -7.58
CA TYR A 40 -6.47 11.75 -8.17
C TYR A 40 -5.88 10.45 -7.61
N VAL A 41 -5.14 9.73 -8.45
CA VAL A 41 -4.20 8.70 -7.99
C VAL A 41 -2.77 9.18 -8.24
N TYR A 42 -2.01 9.29 -7.16
CA TYR A 42 -0.56 9.49 -7.21
C TYR A 42 0.12 8.14 -7.29
N ILE A 43 0.98 7.95 -8.29
CA ILE A 43 1.61 6.67 -8.61
C ILE A 43 3.13 6.88 -8.55
N TRP A 44 3.77 6.26 -7.56
CA TRP A 44 5.22 6.26 -7.47
C TRP A 44 5.78 5.30 -8.52
N THR A 45 6.62 5.82 -9.42
CA THR A 45 6.98 5.17 -10.68
C THR A 45 8.50 5.07 -10.80
N LEU A 46 8.99 3.86 -11.06
CA LEU A 46 10.38 3.52 -11.28
C LEU A 46 10.84 3.91 -12.69
N GLY A 47 11.97 4.60 -12.79
CA GLY A 47 12.57 4.94 -14.07
C GLY A 47 13.12 3.71 -14.80
N MET A 48 12.81 3.57 -16.08
CA MET A 48 13.34 2.50 -16.94
C MET A 48 14.33 3.05 -17.97
N GLU A 49 15.45 2.37 -18.21
CA GLU A 49 16.41 2.80 -19.23
C GLU A 49 15.79 2.73 -20.64
N GLY A 50 15.83 3.85 -21.36
CA GLY A 50 15.22 3.99 -22.69
C GLY A 50 13.76 4.46 -22.69
N VAL A 51 13.11 4.63 -21.54
CA VAL A 51 11.71 5.06 -21.42
C VAL A 51 11.64 6.49 -20.88
N GLY A 52 11.24 7.44 -21.73
CA GLY A 52 11.17 8.86 -21.36
C GLY A 52 12.54 9.45 -20.99
N ASP A 53 12.64 9.99 -19.78
CA ASP A 53 13.90 10.45 -19.16
C ASP A 53 14.70 9.32 -18.47
N GLY A 54 14.08 8.17 -18.24
CA GLY A 54 14.65 7.05 -17.49
C GLY A 54 14.88 7.33 -15.99
N GLU A 55 14.16 8.30 -15.41
CA GLU A 55 14.21 8.65 -13.98
C GLU A 55 12.95 8.21 -13.22
N ASP A 56 13.11 8.03 -11.91
CA ASP A 56 11.98 7.84 -10.99
C ASP A 56 11.13 9.10 -10.90
N LYS A 57 9.81 8.93 -10.80
CA LYS A 57 8.85 10.04 -10.83
C LYS A 57 7.56 9.76 -10.08
N LEU A 58 6.95 10.82 -9.57
CA LEU A 58 5.56 10.80 -9.12
C LEU A 58 4.65 11.16 -10.30
N VAL A 59 3.80 10.22 -10.72
CA VAL A 59 2.78 10.45 -11.74
C VAL A 59 1.45 10.76 -11.05
N THR A 60 0.67 11.69 -11.60
CA THR A 60 -0.67 12.04 -11.11
C THR A 60 -1.68 11.78 -12.22
N VAL A 61 -2.58 10.82 -12.01
CA VAL A 61 -3.71 10.52 -12.90
C VAL A 61 -4.98 11.10 -12.31
N ASP A 62 -5.77 11.79 -13.13
CA ASP A 62 -7.11 12.26 -12.77
C ASP A 62 -8.12 11.12 -12.92
N VAL A 63 -8.85 10.83 -11.84
CA VAL A 63 -9.78 9.70 -11.76
C VAL A 63 -11.17 10.12 -11.29
N ASN A 64 -11.48 11.43 -11.28
CA ASN A 64 -12.84 11.89 -11.06
C ASN A 64 -13.67 11.74 -12.34
N PRO A 65 -14.76 10.94 -12.37
CA PRO A 65 -15.57 10.73 -13.58
C PRO A 65 -16.32 11.99 -14.07
N ASP A 66 -16.47 13.02 -13.25
CA ASP A 66 -16.99 14.35 -13.67
C ASP A 66 -15.90 15.23 -14.33
N SER A 67 -14.64 14.79 -14.34
CA SER A 67 -13.53 15.54 -14.94
C SER A 67 -13.47 15.41 -16.46
N LYS A 68 -12.94 16.45 -17.10
CA LYS A 68 -12.66 16.48 -18.55
C LYS A 68 -11.37 15.75 -18.92
N THR A 69 -10.56 15.41 -17.92
CA THR A 69 -9.27 14.71 -18.01
C THR A 69 -9.34 13.35 -17.27
N TYR A 70 -10.54 12.80 -17.07
CA TYR A 70 -10.75 11.49 -16.45
C TYR A 70 -10.00 10.39 -17.21
N GLY A 71 -9.14 9.66 -16.50
CA GLY A 71 -8.26 8.65 -17.07
C GLY A 71 -6.99 9.20 -17.73
N GLU A 72 -6.70 10.50 -17.63
CA GLU A 72 -5.49 11.11 -18.20
C GLU A 72 -4.42 11.42 -17.13
N VAL A 73 -3.14 11.34 -17.52
CA VAL A 73 -2.02 11.83 -16.70
C VAL A 73 -2.00 13.35 -16.77
N VAL A 74 -2.39 14.00 -15.67
CA VAL A 74 -2.46 15.47 -15.56
C VAL A 74 -1.14 16.09 -15.06
N HIS A 75 -0.27 15.29 -14.42
CA HIS A 75 1.06 15.74 -14.02
C HIS A 75 2.05 14.58 -13.87
N SER A 76 3.33 14.86 -14.07
CA SER A 76 4.45 13.99 -13.70
C SER A 76 5.64 14.81 -13.22
N LEU A 77 6.32 14.34 -12.19
CA LEU A 77 7.48 15.00 -11.59
C LEU A 77 8.61 14.00 -11.28
N SER A 78 9.67 14.06 -12.08
CA SER A 78 10.89 13.28 -11.91
C SER A 78 11.78 13.84 -10.79
N VAL A 79 12.52 12.97 -10.08
CA VAL A 79 13.31 13.34 -8.90
C VAL A 79 14.84 13.20 -9.06
N GLY A 80 15.32 12.77 -10.22
CA GLY A 80 16.73 12.47 -10.43
C GLY A 80 17.08 10.99 -10.27
N GLY A 81 17.58 10.39 -11.35
CA GLY A 81 18.13 9.03 -11.38
C GLY A 81 17.12 7.90 -11.13
N ARG A 82 17.64 6.71 -10.84
CA ARG A 82 16.88 5.49 -10.52
C ARG A 82 17.29 5.01 -9.13
N ASN A 83 16.33 4.88 -8.23
CA ASN A 83 16.52 4.69 -6.79
C ASN A 83 15.86 3.39 -6.29
N GLU A 84 15.31 2.58 -7.21
CA GLU A 84 14.35 1.51 -6.93
C GLU A 84 13.08 2.06 -6.25
N ALA A 85 12.39 2.98 -6.95
CA ALA A 85 11.13 3.58 -6.50
C ALA A 85 10.05 2.50 -6.25
N HIS A 86 9.58 2.40 -5.01
CA HIS A 86 8.80 1.25 -4.54
C HIS A 86 7.57 1.70 -3.75
N HIS A 87 7.63 1.72 -2.42
CA HIS A 87 6.52 2.11 -1.57
C HIS A 87 6.47 3.61 -1.25
N SER A 88 5.25 4.09 -1.03
CA SER A 88 4.92 5.45 -0.65
C SER A 88 3.79 5.49 0.39
N GLY A 89 3.63 6.63 1.06
CA GLY A 89 2.62 6.85 2.09
C GLY A 89 2.31 8.33 2.23
N LEU A 90 1.30 8.66 3.05
CA LEU A 90 0.87 10.03 3.30
C LEU A 90 1.09 10.40 4.77
N THR A 91 1.19 11.68 5.09
CA THR A 91 1.08 12.17 6.47
C THR A 91 -0.33 11.94 7.03
N ASP A 92 -0.50 12.01 8.36
CA ASP A 92 -1.81 11.88 9.02
C ASP A 92 -2.81 12.98 8.59
N ASP A 93 -2.32 14.19 8.29
CA ASP A 93 -3.10 15.27 7.67
C ASP A 93 -3.19 15.21 6.13
N ARG A 94 -2.56 14.19 5.51
CA ARG A 94 -2.44 13.93 4.06
C ARG A 94 -1.83 15.03 3.22
N ARG A 95 -1.24 16.07 3.81
CA ARG A 95 -0.65 17.18 3.03
C ARG A 95 0.59 16.79 2.25
N TYR A 96 1.33 15.80 2.74
CA TYR A 96 2.57 15.35 2.13
C TYR A 96 2.53 13.86 1.79
N LEU A 97 3.02 13.53 0.59
CA LEU A 97 3.29 12.17 0.15
C LEU A 97 4.77 11.88 0.31
N TRP A 98 5.12 10.86 1.08
CA TRP A 98 6.47 10.37 1.29
C TRP A 98 6.68 9.14 0.41
N ALA A 99 7.70 9.14 -0.45
CA ALA A 99 7.99 8.05 -1.38
C ALA A 99 9.45 7.61 -1.28
N SER A 100 9.69 6.30 -1.21
CA SER A 100 11.01 5.73 -0.95
C SER A 100 11.63 5.08 -2.20
N GLY A 101 12.95 5.18 -2.31
CA GLY A 101 13.77 4.32 -3.16
C GLY A 101 14.50 3.26 -2.33
N LEU A 102 14.36 1.98 -2.68
CA LEU A 102 15.01 0.89 -1.92
C LEU A 102 16.54 0.85 -2.06
N ASP A 103 17.09 1.22 -3.21
CA ASP A 103 18.50 1.03 -3.52
C ASP A 103 19.35 2.15 -2.90
N THR A 104 19.08 3.40 -3.29
CA THR A 104 19.81 4.57 -2.77
C THR A 104 19.40 4.93 -1.34
N SER A 105 18.32 4.35 -0.83
CA SER A 105 17.71 4.66 0.48
C SER A 105 17.31 6.13 0.68
N LYS A 106 17.10 6.84 -0.44
CA LYS A 106 16.51 8.19 -0.44
C LYS A 106 15.01 8.14 -0.17
N ILE A 107 14.49 9.22 0.42
CA ILE A 107 13.06 9.45 0.59
C ILE A 107 12.71 10.83 0.04
N PHE A 108 11.72 10.90 -0.83
CA PHE A 108 11.22 12.11 -1.47
C PHE A 108 9.87 12.49 -0.87
N ILE A 109 9.73 13.72 -0.41
CA ILE A 109 8.52 14.25 0.22
C ILE A 109 7.91 15.26 -0.73
N PHE A 110 6.67 15.02 -1.16
CA PHE A 110 5.92 15.87 -2.09
C PHE A 110 4.77 16.59 -1.37
N ASP A 111 4.63 17.90 -1.59
CA ASP A 111 3.41 18.65 -1.25
C ASP A 111 2.30 18.26 -2.23
N ILE A 112 1.22 17.67 -1.71
CA ILE A 112 -0.02 17.31 -2.45
C ILE A 112 -1.24 18.11 -1.96
N TYR A 113 -1.02 19.15 -1.14
CA TYR A 113 -2.05 19.98 -0.54
C TYR A 113 -2.22 21.32 -1.24
N THR A 114 -1.11 21.96 -1.62
CA THR A 114 -1.11 23.27 -2.30
C THR A 114 -1.91 23.18 -3.61
N ASP A 115 -1.52 22.24 -4.48
CA ASP A 115 -2.22 21.89 -5.71
C ASP A 115 -2.25 20.35 -5.87
N PRO A 116 -3.37 19.68 -5.54
CA PRO A 116 -3.50 18.24 -5.68
C PRO A 116 -3.37 17.73 -7.13
N ALA A 117 -3.59 18.58 -8.14
CA ALA A 117 -3.41 18.19 -9.54
C ALA A 117 -1.95 18.27 -10.00
N GLN A 118 -1.11 19.06 -9.30
CA GLN A 118 0.32 19.25 -9.63
C GLN A 118 1.21 19.20 -8.37
N PRO A 119 1.42 18.00 -7.79
CA PRO A 119 2.35 17.78 -6.68
C PRO A 119 3.74 18.36 -6.89
N ARG A 120 4.41 18.77 -5.80
CA ARG A 120 5.76 19.37 -5.87
C ARG A 120 6.70 18.77 -4.85
N LEU A 121 7.93 18.46 -5.26
CA LEU A 121 8.98 18.03 -4.34
C LEU A 121 9.21 19.14 -3.30
N HIS A 122 8.92 18.81 -2.04
CA HIS A 122 9.01 19.70 -0.88
C HIS A 122 10.34 19.52 -0.14
N ARG A 123 10.77 18.27 0.04
CA ARG A 123 12.01 17.90 0.73
C ARG A 123 12.55 16.56 0.21
N GLU A 124 13.86 16.41 0.22
CA GLU A 124 14.56 15.14 0.05
C GLU A 124 15.22 14.76 1.38
N ILE A 125 15.27 13.47 1.70
CA ILE A 125 16.05 12.89 2.79
C ILE A 125 17.06 11.93 2.17
N ASP A 126 18.33 12.34 2.15
CA ASP A 126 19.48 11.55 1.68
C ASP A 126 20.32 10.96 2.83
N ASP A 127 20.09 11.40 4.07
CA ASP A 127 20.85 10.98 5.25
C ASP A 127 20.21 9.83 6.07
N PHE A 128 19.13 9.21 5.57
CA PHE A 128 18.37 8.13 6.25
C PHE A 128 19.27 7.03 6.83
N VAL A 129 20.19 6.49 6.03
CA VAL A 129 21.10 5.41 6.44
C VAL A 129 22.03 5.86 7.59
N ALA A 130 22.45 7.13 7.60
CA ALA A 130 23.31 7.68 8.64
C ALA A 130 22.52 7.99 9.93
N LYS A 131 21.31 8.54 9.82
CA LYS A 131 20.44 8.89 10.97
C LYS A 131 19.99 7.66 11.75
N THR A 132 19.56 6.63 11.03
CA THR A 132 19.04 5.36 11.60
C THR A 132 20.13 4.45 12.18
N GLY A 133 21.40 4.83 12.08
CA GLY A 133 22.52 3.98 12.48
C GLY A 133 22.72 2.76 11.57
N GLY A 134 22.25 2.82 10.32
CA GLY A 134 22.58 1.85 9.28
C GLY A 134 21.42 1.06 8.68
N ILE A 135 20.16 1.48 8.83
CA ILE A 135 19.02 0.86 8.13
C ILE A 135 19.08 1.24 6.64
N VAL A 136 18.82 0.27 5.76
CA VAL A 136 18.87 0.40 4.29
C VAL A 136 17.58 -0.13 3.69
N GLY A 137 17.15 0.44 2.56
CA GLY A 137 15.91 0.09 1.88
C GLY A 137 14.67 0.52 2.67
N PRO A 138 14.42 1.83 2.83
CA PRO A 138 13.17 2.34 3.38
C PRO A 138 12.00 1.89 2.50
N HIS A 139 10.98 1.28 3.10
CA HIS A 139 9.89 0.64 2.37
C HIS A 139 8.53 1.27 2.72
N THR A 140 7.81 0.73 3.70
CA THR A 140 6.50 1.23 4.09
C THR A 140 6.65 2.55 4.84
N ASN A 141 6.04 3.61 4.29
CA ASN A 141 5.90 4.91 4.92
C ASN A 141 4.53 4.99 5.61
N TYR A 142 4.47 4.82 6.93
CA TYR A 142 3.23 4.66 7.68
C TYR A 142 2.94 5.85 8.60
N ALA A 143 1.79 6.51 8.40
CA ALA A 143 1.37 7.63 9.22
C ALA A 143 1.06 7.21 10.66
N LEU A 144 1.52 8.01 11.61
CA LEU A 144 1.12 8.02 13.01
C LEU A 144 0.84 9.49 13.42
N PRO A 145 0.22 9.78 14.56
CA PRO A 145 -0.14 11.15 14.93
C PRO A 145 1.08 12.09 14.97
N GLY A 146 1.16 13.01 14.01
CA GLY A 146 2.27 13.94 13.79
C GLY A 146 3.62 13.31 13.44
N ARG A 147 3.66 12.05 12.99
CA ARG A 147 4.90 11.30 12.68
C ARG A 147 4.76 10.34 11.51
N MET A 148 5.89 10.08 10.85
CA MET A 148 6.04 8.94 9.94
C MET A 148 6.86 7.82 10.61
N LEU A 149 6.34 6.60 10.58
CA LEU A 149 7.07 5.37 10.87
C LEU A 149 7.49 4.75 9.53
N ILE A 150 8.77 4.44 9.38
CA ILE A 150 9.35 3.92 8.13
C ILE A 150 10.00 2.58 8.40
N THR A 151 9.60 1.52 7.70
CA THR A 151 10.26 0.21 7.77
C THR A 151 11.51 0.19 6.88
N GLY A 152 12.50 -0.60 7.26
CA GLY A 152 13.63 -0.99 6.40
C GLY A 152 13.53 -2.43 5.93
N LEU A 153 14.29 -2.78 4.88
CA LEU A 153 14.46 -4.15 4.39
C LEU A 153 15.86 -4.73 4.66
N SER A 154 16.86 -3.87 4.86
CA SER A 154 18.29 -4.21 4.81
C SER A 154 19.11 -3.41 5.83
N ASN A 155 20.44 -3.61 5.83
CA ASN A 155 21.41 -2.86 6.61
C ASN A 155 22.68 -2.52 5.80
N ASN A 156 23.38 -1.44 6.18
CA ASN A 156 24.59 -0.94 5.51
C ASN A 156 25.90 -1.67 5.87
N ARG A 157 25.87 -2.71 6.73
CA ARG A 157 27.06 -3.48 7.13
C ARG A 157 27.33 -4.64 6.18
N ASP A 158 26.28 -5.34 5.75
CA ASP A 158 26.39 -6.55 4.93
C ASP A 158 25.31 -6.70 3.85
N HIS A 159 24.35 -5.77 3.75
CA HIS A 159 23.23 -5.81 2.79
C HIS A 159 22.33 -7.07 2.91
N GLY A 160 22.43 -7.81 4.02
CA GLY A 160 21.52 -8.90 4.39
C GLY A 160 20.23 -8.39 5.04
N GLY A 161 19.24 -9.27 5.18
CA GLY A 161 17.87 -8.92 5.59
C GLY A 161 17.70 -8.45 7.03
N ARG A 162 18.75 -8.42 7.87
CA ARG A 162 18.65 -7.82 9.20
C ARG A 162 18.38 -6.32 9.06
N THR A 163 17.32 -5.83 9.70
CA THR A 163 16.88 -4.43 9.53
C THR A 163 16.11 -3.89 10.75
N GLY A 164 15.36 -2.81 10.59
CA GLY A 164 14.61 -2.14 11.65
C GLY A 164 13.51 -1.22 11.13
N MET A 165 13.08 -0.31 12.00
CA MET A 165 12.17 0.80 11.73
C MET A 165 12.81 2.13 12.15
N ALA A 166 12.36 3.22 11.53
CA ALA A 166 12.74 4.59 11.87
C ALA A 166 11.50 5.46 12.10
N GLU A 167 11.60 6.47 12.95
CA GLU A 167 10.58 7.50 13.13
C GLU A 167 11.10 8.88 12.73
N TYR A 168 10.24 9.63 12.04
CA TYR A 168 10.45 11.01 11.65
C TYR A 168 9.23 11.87 12.03
N THR A 169 9.42 13.19 12.15
CA THR A 169 8.31 14.15 12.15
C THR A 169 7.69 14.24 10.75
N ASN A 170 6.44 14.72 10.65
CA ASN A 170 5.81 15.01 9.34
C ASN A 170 6.64 15.98 8.47
N ASP A 171 7.45 16.86 9.11
CA ASP A 171 8.30 17.84 8.43
C ASP A 171 9.60 17.24 7.83
N GLY A 172 9.93 15.98 8.14
CA GLY A 172 11.11 15.29 7.62
C GLY A 172 12.28 15.11 8.61
N ASP A 173 12.10 15.38 9.91
CA ASP A 173 13.20 15.34 10.89
C ASP A 173 13.23 14.05 11.70
N PHE A 174 14.41 13.39 11.74
CA PHE A 174 14.62 12.11 12.41
C PHE A 174 14.41 12.19 13.93
N ILE A 175 13.67 11.22 14.48
CA ILE A 175 13.36 11.09 15.91
C ILE A 175 14.14 9.94 16.55
N THR A 176 14.02 8.72 16.00
CA THR A 176 14.64 7.51 16.57
C THR A 176 14.61 6.34 15.57
N SER A 177 15.29 5.24 15.89
CA SER A 177 15.25 3.98 15.14
C SER A 177 15.29 2.77 16.08
N VAL A 178 14.54 1.72 15.74
CA VAL A 178 14.42 0.48 16.51
C VAL A 178 14.71 -0.70 15.59
N TRP A 179 15.65 -1.58 15.97
CA TRP A 179 16.00 -2.75 15.16
C TRP A 179 15.04 -3.91 15.42
N MET A 180 14.83 -4.78 14.43
CA MET A 180 13.98 -5.96 14.59
C MET A 180 14.59 -6.96 15.61
N PRO A 181 13.77 -7.72 16.37
CA PRO A 181 14.26 -8.72 17.31
C PRO A 181 14.95 -9.89 16.58
N THR A 182 16.05 -10.37 17.13
CA THR A 182 16.83 -11.51 16.62
C THR A 182 16.89 -12.64 17.65
N ASP A 183 17.22 -13.86 17.25
CA ASP A 183 17.44 -14.98 18.17
C ASP A 183 18.46 -14.67 19.29
N ASP A 184 19.55 -13.96 18.96
CA ASP A 184 20.54 -13.47 19.93
C ASP A 184 20.04 -12.33 20.85
N ASN A 185 18.93 -11.67 20.48
CA ASN A 185 18.37 -10.52 21.20
C ASN A 185 16.89 -10.28 20.83
N LEU A 186 15.98 -10.92 21.58
CA LEU A 186 14.54 -10.76 21.41
C LEU A 186 14.01 -9.40 21.93
N GLN A 187 14.85 -8.55 22.53
CA GLN A 187 14.48 -7.22 23.04
C GLN A 187 13.28 -7.20 24.02
N GLY A 188 13.06 -8.32 24.73
CA GLY A 188 11.94 -8.51 25.66
C GLY A 188 10.73 -9.24 25.08
N ALA A 189 10.73 -9.55 23.78
CA ALA A 189 9.66 -10.31 23.14
C ALA A 189 9.71 -11.80 23.49
N VAL A 190 8.53 -12.44 23.49
CA VAL A 190 8.39 -13.89 23.52
C VAL A 190 8.47 -14.42 22.09
N LYS A 191 9.47 -15.27 21.78
CA LYS A 191 9.46 -16.05 20.54
C LYS A 191 8.47 -17.21 20.69
N SER A 192 7.39 -17.24 19.91
CA SER A 192 6.36 -18.28 20.03
C SER A 192 6.64 -19.54 19.20
N GLY A 193 7.64 -19.49 18.31
CA GLY A 193 8.02 -20.59 17.43
C GLY A 193 9.53 -20.71 17.26
N ASN A 194 9.95 -21.00 16.04
CA ASN A 194 11.34 -21.30 15.68
C ASN A 194 12.15 -20.04 15.37
N TYR A 195 11.55 -19.01 14.77
CA TYR A 195 12.29 -17.91 14.13
C TYR A 195 12.31 -16.61 14.93
N ALA A 196 13.49 -15.99 15.04
CA ALA A 196 13.64 -14.55 15.22
C ALA A 196 14.77 -14.07 14.31
N ASP A 197 14.43 -13.89 13.03
CA ASP A 197 15.39 -13.62 11.95
C ASP A 197 15.93 -12.18 11.93
N GLY A 198 15.17 -11.23 12.51
CA GLY A 198 15.48 -9.80 12.47
C GLY A 198 15.15 -9.13 11.14
N TYR A 199 14.28 -9.73 10.33
CA TYR A 199 13.88 -9.21 9.02
C TYR A 199 12.67 -8.27 9.15
N GLY A 200 12.48 -7.42 8.15
CA GLY A 200 11.39 -6.44 8.08
C GLY A 200 10.78 -6.37 6.69
N TYR A 201 9.55 -5.86 6.60
CA TYR A 201 8.87 -5.49 5.36
C TYR A 201 7.80 -4.43 5.64
N ASP A 202 6.55 -4.83 5.90
CA ASP A 202 5.42 -3.92 6.09
C ASP A 202 5.14 -3.63 7.58
N ALA A 203 4.34 -2.60 7.86
CA ALA A 203 3.95 -2.18 9.21
C ALA A 203 2.49 -1.66 9.26
N ARG A 204 1.65 -2.25 10.12
CA ARG A 204 0.26 -1.77 10.36
C ARG A 204 -0.07 -1.73 11.84
N ALA A 205 -0.88 -0.76 12.25
CA ALA A 205 -1.28 -0.55 13.65
C ALA A 205 -2.76 -0.89 13.89
N LEU A 206 -3.04 -1.42 15.09
CA LEU A 206 -4.37 -1.52 15.68
C LEU A 206 -4.42 -0.65 16.95
N PRO A 207 -4.70 0.66 16.83
CA PRO A 207 -4.58 1.63 17.93
C PRO A 207 -5.36 1.25 19.18
N ARG A 208 -6.58 0.71 19.02
CA ARG A 208 -7.45 0.25 20.12
C ARG A 208 -6.82 -0.82 21.01
N ARG A 209 -5.86 -1.60 20.49
CA ARG A 209 -5.13 -2.64 21.23
C ARG A 209 -3.75 -2.22 21.72
N ASN A 210 -3.30 -0.99 21.42
CA ASN A 210 -1.89 -0.57 21.54
C ASN A 210 -0.94 -1.53 20.78
N VAL A 211 -1.36 -2.03 19.62
CA VAL A 211 -0.60 -3.00 18.82
C VAL A 211 -0.07 -2.35 17.54
N LEU A 212 1.21 -2.59 17.27
CA LEU A 212 1.84 -2.47 15.96
C LEU A 212 2.24 -3.87 15.51
N VAL A 213 2.00 -4.19 14.23
CA VAL A 213 2.35 -5.46 13.60
C VAL A 213 3.35 -5.17 12.48
N THR A 214 4.43 -5.94 12.39
CA THR A 214 5.40 -5.85 11.27
C THR A 214 5.65 -7.21 10.65
N SER A 215 5.82 -7.25 9.32
CA SER A 215 6.11 -8.47 8.54
C SER A 215 7.57 -8.54 8.07
N SER A 216 7.93 -9.49 7.19
CA SER A 216 9.34 -9.79 6.88
C SER A 216 9.59 -10.34 5.46
N PHE A 217 10.52 -9.71 4.73
CA PHE A 217 10.81 -10.06 3.32
C PHE A 217 12.24 -10.56 3.10
N THR A 218 13.15 -9.72 2.59
CA THR A 218 14.55 -10.09 2.31
C THR A 218 15.45 -8.86 2.24
N GLY A 219 16.76 -9.08 2.33
CA GLY A 219 17.76 -8.02 2.25
C GLY A 219 18.14 -7.62 0.82
N TRP A 220 18.84 -6.49 0.71
CA TRP A 220 19.27 -5.89 -0.56
C TRP A 220 20.03 -6.87 -1.46
N ASN A 221 20.88 -7.74 -0.89
CA ASN A 221 21.61 -8.79 -1.61
C ASN A 221 20.72 -9.81 -2.36
N ASN A 222 19.44 -9.89 -2.02
CA ASN A 222 18.46 -10.77 -2.65
C ASN A 222 17.47 -9.98 -3.52
N TYR A 223 16.90 -8.85 -3.04
CA TYR A 223 15.91 -8.11 -3.84
C TYR A 223 16.53 -7.36 -5.04
N MET A 224 17.78 -6.86 -4.92
CA MET A 224 18.53 -6.32 -6.07
C MET A 224 19.22 -7.41 -6.90
N MET A 225 18.99 -8.70 -6.62
CA MET A 225 19.46 -9.79 -7.47
C MET A 225 18.40 -10.13 -8.51
N ASN A 226 18.82 -10.36 -9.76
CA ASN A 226 17.94 -10.90 -10.80
C ASN A 226 17.17 -12.14 -10.31
N LEU A 227 15.85 -12.14 -10.52
CA LEU A 227 14.92 -13.16 -10.00
C LEU A 227 15.35 -14.59 -10.32
N GLY A 228 15.67 -14.89 -11.58
CA GLY A 228 16.07 -16.25 -12.00
C GLY A 228 17.37 -16.73 -11.34
N LYS A 229 18.34 -15.83 -11.13
CA LYS A 229 19.57 -16.13 -10.38
C LYS A 229 19.28 -16.34 -8.89
N MET A 230 18.45 -15.50 -8.28
CA MET A 230 18.06 -15.57 -6.87
C MET A 230 17.34 -16.90 -6.57
N MET A 231 16.35 -17.26 -7.38
CA MET A 231 15.62 -18.53 -7.27
C MET A 231 16.49 -19.77 -7.52
N GLY A 232 17.55 -19.62 -8.32
CA GLY A 232 18.53 -20.67 -8.59
C GLY A 232 19.63 -20.85 -7.54
N ASP A 233 19.73 -19.98 -6.54
CA ASP A 233 20.73 -20.02 -5.46
C ASP A 233 20.11 -20.58 -4.15
N PRO A 234 20.44 -21.83 -3.73
CA PRO A 234 19.93 -22.40 -2.49
C PRO A 234 20.32 -21.65 -1.22
N GLU A 235 21.36 -20.82 -1.24
CA GLU A 235 21.71 -19.95 -0.12
C GLU A 235 20.95 -18.62 -0.18
N ALA A 236 20.54 -18.14 -1.36
CA ALA A 236 19.60 -17.01 -1.50
C ALA A 236 18.21 -17.38 -1.02
N MET A 237 17.71 -18.56 -1.39
CA MET A 237 16.40 -19.05 -0.96
C MET A 237 16.27 -19.28 0.56
N LYS A 238 17.39 -19.33 1.31
CA LYS A 238 17.38 -19.33 2.79
C LYS A 238 17.32 -17.92 3.41
N ARG A 239 17.63 -16.86 2.64
CA ARG A 239 17.69 -15.46 3.11
C ARG A 239 16.34 -14.78 2.94
N PHE A 240 15.27 -15.39 3.43
CA PHE A 240 13.92 -14.82 3.44
C PHE A 240 13.35 -14.84 4.85
N GLY A 241 12.52 -13.84 5.16
CA GLY A 241 11.83 -13.70 6.43
C GLY A 241 10.79 -14.80 6.64
N ASN A 242 10.62 -15.18 7.90
CA ASN A 242 9.66 -16.19 8.34
C ASN A 242 8.89 -15.72 9.59
N THR A 243 8.86 -14.40 9.83
CA THR A 243 8.31 -13.82 11.06
C THR A 243 7.26 -12.74 10.81
N VAL A 244 6.30 -12.67 11.72
CA VAL A 244 5.52 -11.45 11.99
C VAL A 244 5.77 -11.07 13.45
N VAL A 245 6.05 -9.80 13.73
CA VAL A 245 6.35 -9.31 15.07
C VAL A 245 5.20 -8.42 15.57
N ILE A 246 4.73 -8.71 16.78
CA ILE A 246 3.74 -7.92 17.52
C ILE A 246 4.50 -7.02 18.48
N TRP A 247 4.19 -5.71 18.46
CA TRP A 247 4.85 -4.67 19.23
C TRP A 247 3.85 -3.88 20.08
N ASP A 248 4.35 -3.32 21.18
CA ASP A 248 3.75 -2.15 21.81
C ASP A 248 3.75 -0.99 20.82
N LEU A 249 2.58 -0.50 20.41
CA LEU A 249 2.51 0.63 19.49
C LEU A 249 3.13 1.87 20.14
N HIS A 250 2.73 2.24 21.35
CA HIS A 250 3.20 3.46 22.02
C HIS A 250 4.65 3.38 22.50
N ALA A 251 5.11 2.23 23.01
CA ALA A 251 6.48 2.09 23.52
C ALA A 251 7.51 1.58 22.49
N ARG A 252 7.08 1.16 21.29
CA ARG A 252 7.93 0.50 20.25
C ARG A 252 8.73 -0.70 20.77
N THR A 253 8.23 -1.40 21.79
CA THR A 253 8.88 -2.60 22.34
C THR A 253 8.26 -3.85 21.74
N PRO A 254 9.04 -4.80 21.19
CA PRO A 254 8.46 -6.02 20.64
C PRO A 254 7.96 -6.90 21.80
N LYS A 255 6.79 -7.52 21.60
CA LYS A 255 6.09 -8.34 22.60
C LYS A 255 6.11 -9.82 22.24
N LYS A 256 5.91 -10.13 20.96
CA LYS A 256 5.82 -11.51 20.48
C LYS A 256 6.36 -11.62 19.06
N VAL A 257 7.16 -12.65 18.79
CA VAL A 257 7.62 -13.02 17.44
C VAL A 257 6.88 -14.30 17.05
N LEU A 258 6.12 -14.23 15.96
CA LEU A 258 5.25 -15.28 15.44
C LEU A 258 5.88 -15.93 14.20
N ASP A 259 5.89 -17.26 14.13
CA ASP A 259 6.32 -18.00 12.93
C ASP A 259 5.27 -17.83 11.81
N VAL A 260 5.66 -17.22 10.70
CA VAL A 260 4.85 -17.02 9.49
C VAL A 260 5.76 -17.30 8.27
N PRO A 261 6.07 -18.58 7.97
CA PRO A 261 7.15 -18.92 7.04
C PRO A 261 6.84 -18.70 5.55
N GLY A 262 7.86 -18.21 4.83
CA GLY A 262 7.85 -18.03 3.38
C GLY A 262 7.63 -16.60 2.90
N ALA A 263 8.33 -15.63 3.50
CA ALA A 263 8.25 -14.19 3.19
C ALA A 263 6.82 -13.62 3.31
N PRO A 264 6.32 -13.39 4.53
CA PRO A 264 5.08 -12.64 4.76
C PRO A 264 5.28 -11.18 4.33
N LEU A 265 4.58 -10.79 3.27
CA LEU A 265 4.70 -9.45 2.68
C LEU A 265 3.69 -8.49 3.32
N GLU A 266 2.76 -7.96 2.54
CA GLU A 266 1.86 -6.90 2.97
C GLU A 266 0.98 -7.31 4.17
N LEU A 267 0.69 -6.34 5.05
CA LEU A 267 -0.21 -6.49 6.19
C LEU A 267 -1.49 -5.70 5.94
N ARG A 268 -2.65 -6.29 6.18
CA ARG A 268 -3.96 -5.59 6.13
C ARG A 268 -4.74 -5.87 7.39
N CYS A 269 -4.87 -4.86 8.25
CA CYS A 269 -5.58 -4.97 9.52
C CYS A 269 -7.05 -4.59 9.37
N ALA A 270 -7.91 -5.30 10.11
CA ALA A 270 -9.35 -5.14 10.06
C ALA A 270 -9.81 -3.77 10.61
N TRP A 271 -10.80 -3.18 9.94
CA TRP A 271 -11.39 -1.87 10.24
C TRP A 271 -12.47 -1.93 11.32
N GLY A 272 -13.11 -3.09 11.49
CA GLY A 272 -14.22 -3.30 12.40
C GLY A 272 -13.86 -2.95 13.85
N SER A 273 -14.74 -2.20 14.51
CA SER A 273 -14.50 -1.66 15.86
C SER A 273 -14.30 -2.71 16.96
N ARG A 274 -14.54 -4.00 16.66
CA ARG A 274 -14.29 -5.16 17.53
C ARG A 274 -13.30 -6.18 16.93
N SER A 275 -12.91 -6.03 15.68
CA SER A 275 -11.97 -6.89 14.97
C SER A 275 -10.57 -6.74 15.58
N ASN A 276 -9.94 -7.84 15.99
CA ASN A 276 -8.59 -7.85 16.59
C ASN A 276 -7.64 -8.70 15.73
N TYR A 277 -7.62 -8.47 14.42
CA TYR A 277 -6.82 -9.27 13.49
C TYR A 277 -6.31 -8.47 12.28
N CYS A 278 -5.29 -9.04 11.63
CA CYS A 278 -4.75 -8.60 10.36
C CYS A 278 -4.45 -9.83 9.49
N PHE A 279 -4.51 -9.68 8.17
CA PHE A 279 -4.03 -10.66 7.20
C PHE A 279 -2.64 -10.30 6.70
N THR A 280 -1.89 -11.32 6.26
CA THR A 280 -0.72 -11.20 5.39
C THR A 280 -0.65 -12.39 4.43
N THR A 281 0.10 -12.25 3.34
CA THR A 281 0.33 -13.34 2.37
C THR A 281 1.80 -13.68 2.25
N THR A 282 2.10 -14.98 2.23
CA THR A 282 3.48 -15.48 2.17
C THR A 282 3.89 -15.82 0.74
N ALA A 283 4.75 -14.98 0.15
CA ALA A 283 5.10 -15.04 -1.27
C ALA A 283 5.64 -16.42 -1.71
N LEU A 284 6.47 -17.06 -0.88
CA LEU A 284 7.14 -18.33 -1.19
C LEU A 284 6.33 -19.59 -0.86
N THR A 285 5.26 -19.47 -0.06
CA THR A 285 4.40 -20.62 0.32
C THR A 285 2.96 -20.51 -0.21
N SER A 286 2.60 -19.36 -0.81
CA SER A 286 1.33 -19.10 -1.48
C SER A 286 0.08 -19.28 -0.59
N LYS A 287 0.12 -18.72 0.63
CA LYS A 287 -0.95 -18.83 1.64
C LYS A 287 -1.40 -17.47 2.18
N ILE A 288 -2.68 -17.40 2.56
CA ILE A 288 -3.22 -16.35 3.43
C ILE A 288 -2.97 -16.75 4.89
N TRP A 289 -2.38 -15.84 5.65
CA TRP A 289 -2.16 -15.99 7.09
C TRP A 289 -2.98 -14.97 7.86
N LEU A 290 -3.69 -15.46 8.88
CA LEU A 290 -4.37 -14.66 9.87
C LEU A 290 -3.44 -14.42 11.07
N ILE A 291 -3.25 -13.17 11.43
CA ILE A 291 -2.57 -12.69 12.63
C ILE A 291 -3.67 -12.14 13.56
N TYR A 292 -3.97 -12.80 14.68
CA TYR A 292 -5.15 -12.49 15.48
C TYR A 292 -4.89 -12.56 16.98
N GLU A 293 -5.70 -11.83 17.74
CA GLU A 293 -5.78 -11.93 19.20
C GLU A 293 -6.83 -12.98 19.60
N ASP A 294 -6.46 -13.93 20.47
CA ASP A 294 -7.36 -14.98 20.96
C ASP A 294 -8.19 -14.58 22.20
N ASP A 295 -9.07 -15.48 22.65
CA ASP A 295 -9.93 -15.29 23.83
C ASP A 295 -9.17 -15.06 25.15
N ALA A 296 -7.88 -15.40 25.22
CA ALA A 296 -7.01 -15.10 26.36
C ALA A 296 -6.32 -13.73 26.26
N GLY A 297 -6.46 -13.04 25.13
CA GLY A 297 -5.77 -11.79 24.81
C GLY A 297 -4.36 -11.98 24.25
N GLU A 298 -4.00 -13.20 23.84
CA GLU A 298 -2.70 -13.53 23.28
C GLU A 298 -2.71 -13.47 21.75
N TRP A 299 -1.65 -12.92 21.16
CA TRP A 299 -1.55 -12.81 19.70
C TRP A 299 -0.99 -14.08 19.08
N GLN A 300 -1.62 -14.56 18.01
CA GLN A 300 -1.35 -15.83 17.35
C GLN A 300 -1.24 -15.64 15.84
N ALA A 301 -0.61 -16.59 15.15
CA ALA A 301 -0.58 -16.67 13.69
C ALA A 301 -1.08 -18.04 13.21
N LYS A 302 -1.84 -18.07 12.11
CA LYS A 302 -2.37 -19.30 11.50
C LYS A 302 -2.49 -19.14 9.98
N ALA A 303 -2.01 -20.10 9.20
CA ALA A 303 -2.38 -20.22 7.79
C ALA A 303 -3.87 -20.61 7.69
N VAL A 304 -4.66 -19.81 6.96
CA VAL A 304 -6.13 -19.96 6.90
C VAL A 304 -6.66 -20.36 5.53
N ALA A 305 -5.98 -19.99 4.44
CA ALA A 305 -6.33 -20.42 3.09
C ALA A 305 -5.08 -20.54 2.20
N ASP A 306 -5.20 -21.33 1.12
CA ASP A 306 -4.23 -21.40 0.03
C ASP A 306 -4.64 -20.45 -1.11
N ILE A 307 -3.67 -19.74 -1.68
CA ILE A 307 -3.87 -18.79 -2.79
C ILE A 307 -3.63 -19.46 -4.14
N GLY A 308 -2.77 -20.47 -4.16
CA GLY A 308 -2.36 -21.15 -5.38
C GLY A 308 -1.26 -22.17 -5.13
N ASP A 309 -0.90 -22.90 -6.18
CA ASP A 309 0.17 -23.90 -6.16
C ASP A 309 1.54 -23.21 -6.16
N ALA A 310 2.17 -23.12 -4.99
CA ALA A 310 3.47 -22.49 -4.80
C ALA A 310 4.58 -23.05 -5.71
N SER A 311 4.47 -24.31 -6.19
CA SER A 311 5.44 -24.89 -7.11
C SER A 311 5.41 -24.28 -8.52
N LYS A 312 4.32 -23.57 -8.87
CA LYS A 312 4.17 -22.78 -10.09
C LYS A 312 4.67 -21.34 -9.93
N ILE A 313 5.12 -20.96 -8.73
CA ILE A 313 5.70 -19.64 -8.42
C ILE A 313 4.70 -18.51 -8.77
N PRO A 314 3.47 -18.49 -8.21
CA PRO A 314 2.51 -17.42 -8.49
C PRO A 314 2.94 -16.08 -7.84
N LEU A 315 3.63 -16.15 -6.70
CA LEU A 315 4.13 -15.03 -5.89
C LEU A 315 3.01 -14.03 -5.49
N PRO A 316 2.22 -14.32 -4.44
CA PRO A 316 1.36 -13.31 -3.81
C PRO A 316 2.20 -12.16 -3.27
N VAL A 317 1.92 -10.94 -3.71
CA VAL A 317 2.75 -9.74 -3.44
C VAL A 317 1.99 -8.64 -2.70
N ASP A 318 0.75 -8.37 -3.10
CA ASP A 318 -0.11 -7.37 -2.46
C ASP A 318 -1.53 -7.93 -2.23
N ILE A 319 -2.19 -7.33 -1.26
CA ILE A 319 -3.55 -7.62 -0.81
C ILE A 319 -4.30 -6.32 -0.51
N SER A 320 -5.62 -6.28 -0.69
CA SER A 320 -6.46 -5.15 -0.26
C SER A 320 -7.71 -5.65 0.45
N ILE A 321 -7.92 -5.20 1.69
CA ILE A 321 -9.08 -5.58 2.50
C ILE A 321 -10.23 -4.60 2.24
N SER A 322 -11.48 -5.06 2.18
CA SER A 322 -12.63 -4.16 2.04
C SER A 322 -12.91 -3.38 3.34
N ALA A 323 -13.58 -2.23 3.21
CA ALA A 323 -13.88 -1.33 4.35
C ALA A 323 -14.85 -1.93 5.39
N ASP A 324 -15.51 -3.04 5.05
CA ASP A 324 -16.50 -3.76 5.86
C ASP A 324 -15.96 -5.06 6.49
N ASP A 325 -14.65 -5.34 6.36
CA ASP A 325 -13.96 -6.57 6.78
C ASP A 325 -14.44 -7.87 6.09
N ASN A 326 -15.29 -7.83 5.06
CA ASN A 326 -15.86 -9.05 4.44
C ASN A 326 -15.06 -9.62 3.27
N HIS A 327 -14.17 -8.87 2.63
CA HIS A 327 -13.44 -9.31 1.44
C HIS A 327 -11.94 -8.98 1.49
N LEU A 328 -11.12 -9.84 0.88
CA LEU A 328 -9.69 -9.65 0.68
C LEU A 328 -9.32 -9.90 -0.80
N TRP A 329 -8.96 -8.83 -1.51
CA TRP A 329 -8.27 -8.92 -2.80
C TRP A 329 -6.85 -9.45 -2.60
N VAL A 330 -6.38 -10.30 -3.51
CA VAL A 330 -5.04 -10.90 -3.48
C VAL A 330 -4.45 -10.94 -4.89
N ASN A 331 -3.32 -10.27 -5.08
CA ASN A 331 -2.60 -10.22 -6.37
C ASN A 331 -1.40 -11.17 -6.36
N THR A 332 -1.28 -11.98 -7.42
CA THR A 332 -0.13 -12.86 -7.65
C THR A 332 0.63 -12.42 -8.89
N TRP A 333 1.88 -12.01 -8.69
CA TRP A 333 2.60 -11.22 -9.69
C TRP A 333 2.98 -11.98 -10.95
N ASN A 334 3.37 -13.25 -10.82
CA ASN A 334 3.96 -13.99 -11.94
C ASN A 334 2.90 -14.56 -12.91
N ASP A 335 1.69 -14.87 -12.43
CA ASP A 335 0.58 -15.38 -13.24
C ASP A 335 -0.37 -14.27 -13.75
N GLY A 336 -0.24 -13.04 -13.21
CA GLY A 336 -1.04 -11.88 -13.59
C GLY A 336 -2.47 -11.91 -13.05
N LEU A 337 -2.75 -12.76 -12.05
CA LEU A 337 -4.08 -12.98 -11.49
C LEU A 337 -4.35 -12.11 -10.25
N VAL A 338 -5.53 -11.49 -10.24
CA VAL A 338 -6.20 -11.02 -9.02
C VAL A 338 -7.23 -12.07 -8.59
N ARG A 339 -7.30 -12.34 -7.29
CA ARG A 339 -8.32 -13.18 -6.65
C ARG A 339 -9.06 -12.38 -5.59
N LEU A 340 -10.30 -12.74 -5.32
CA LEU A 340 -11.07 -12.24 -4.17
C LEU A 340 -11.41 -13.40 -3.25
N PHE A 341 -11.16 -13.21 -1.96
CA PHE A 341 -11.59 -14.11 -0.91
C PHE A 341 -12.69 -13.45 -0.08
N ASP A 342 -13.77 -14.19 0.19
CA ASP A 342 -14.65 -13.90 1.33
C ASP A 342 -13.86 -14.21 2.61
N ILE A 343 -13.85 -13.26 3.55
CA ILE A 343 -13.17 -13.33 4.85
C ILE A 343 -14.14 -13.07 6.02
N SER A 344 -15.46 -13.18 5.79
CA SER A 344 -16.50 -12.97 6.80
C SER A 344 -16.40 -13.95 7.98
N ASP A 345 -15.84 -15.15 7.76
CA ASP A 345 -15.08 -15.88 8.79
C ASP A 345 -13.57 -15.73 8.51
N PRO A 346 -12.83 -14.91 9.29
CA PRO A 346 -11.41 -14.69 9.06
C PRO A 346 -10.55 -15.94 9.33
N HIS A 347 -11.09 -16.98 9.98
CA HIS A 347 -10.40 -18.24 10.23
C HIS A 347 -10.53 -19.27 9.10
N ALA A 348 -11.42 -19.03 8.12
CA ALA A 348 -11.67 -19.91 6.98
C ALA A 348 -12.05 -19.15 5.67
N PRO A 349 -11.14 -18.33 5.09
CA PRO A 349 -11.42 -17.60 3.85
C PRO A 349 -11.71 -18.51 2.65
N GLU A 350 -12.68 -18.13 1.81
CA GLU A 350 -13.08 -18.86 0.59
C GLU A 350 -12.87 -18.00 -0.66
N GLN A 351 -12.22 -18.55 -1.70
CA GLN A 351 -11.99 -17.82 -2.96
C GLN A 351 -13.31 -17.75 -3.77
N VAL A 352 -13.85 -16.54 -3.92
CA VAL A 352 -15.13 -16.28 -4.60
C VAL A 352 -14.99 -15.74 -6.03
N PHE A 353 -13.81 -15.20 -6.39
CA PHE A 353 -13.56 -14.64 -7.73
C PHE A 353 -12.08 -14.76 -8.13
N GLU A 354 -11.82 -14.83 -9.44
CA GLU A 354 -10.48 -14.81 -10.05
C GLU A 354 -10.53 -14.13 -11.43
N LYS A 355 -9.52 -13.33 -11.77
CA LYS A 355 -9.37 -12.70 -13.09
C LYS A 355 -7.90 -12.39 -13.41
N ARG A 356 -7.51 -12.51 -14.69
CA ARG A 356 -6.21 -12.02 -15.20
C ARG A 356 -6.32 -10.56 -15.63
N ILE A 357 -5.33 -9.76 -15.26
CA ILE A 357 -5.29 -8.30 -15.50
C ILE A 357 -4.19 -7.91 -16.52
N GLY A 358 -3.14 -8.73 -16.66
CA GLY A 358 -2.08 -8.58 -17.66
C GLY A 358 -1.06 -9.71 -17.57
N GLU A 359 0.13 -9.54 -18.16
CA GLU A 359 1.24 -10.50 -18.03
C GLU A 359 1.81 -10.58 -16.61
N GLN A 360 1.87 -9.46 -15.91
CA GLN A 360 2.15 -9.38 -14.49
C GLN A 360 1.18 -8.41 -13.82
N ILE A 361 1.16 -8.40 -12.49
CA ILE A 361 0.35 -7.51 -11.65
C ILE A 361 1.10 -7.32 -10.33
N ASN A 362 0.99 -6.18 -9.66
CA ASN A 362 1.47 -6.06 -8.28
C ASN A 362 0.44 -5.38 -7.38
N MET A 363 0.43 -4.05 -7.29
CA MET A 363 -0.36 -3.38 -6.26
C MET A 363 -1.86 -3.40 -6.58
N VAL A 364 -2.68 -3.52 -5.54
CA VAL A 364 -4.14 -3.37 -5.56
C VAL A 364 -4.58 -2.36 -4.50
N SER A 365 -5.22 -1.29 -4.95
CA SER A 365 -5.85 -0.30 -4.08
C SER A 365 -7.35 -0.28 -4.37
N GLN A 366 -8.16 -0.74 -3.41
CA GLN A 366 -9.62 -0.62 -3.47
C GLN A 366 -10.08 0.72 -2.87
N SER A 367 -11.09 1.33 -3.49
CA SER A 367 -11.81 2.46 -2.91
C SER A 367 -12.60 2.08 -1.66
N TRP A 368 -12.81 3.04 -0.76
CA TRP A 368 -13.48 2.82 0.53
C TRP A 368 -14.96 2.42 0.41
N ASP A 369 -15.62 2.83 -0.67
CA ASP A 369 -16.97 2.37 -1.02
C ASP A 369 -16.99 0.95 -1.61
N GLY A 370 -15.83 0.41 -1.98
CA GLY A 370 -15.65 -0.92 -2.56
C GLY A 370 -15.88 -1.01 -4.07
N GLU A 371 -16.37 0.06 -4.71
CA GLU A 371 -16.87 0.06 -6.09
C GLU A 371 -15.77 0.18 -7.15
N ARG A 372 -14.55 0.58 -6.79
CA ARG A 372 -13.42 0.79 -7.70
C ARG A 372 -12.19 0.03 -7.21
N VAL A 373 -11.52 -0.64 -8.13
CA VAL A 373 -10.30 -1.42 -7.88
C VAL A 373 -9.23 -0.97 -8.88
N TYR A 374 -8.15 -0.41 -8.35
CA TYR A 374 -7.02 0.08 -9.11
C TYR A 374 -5.88 -0.93 -9.06
N PHE A 375 -5.15 -1.07 -10.17
CA PHE A 375 -4.02 -1.99 -10.29
C PHE A 375 -2.81 -1.32 -10.95
N THR A 376 -1.62 -1.64 -10.44
CA THR A 376 -0.35 -1.40 -11.13
C THR A 376 0.42 -2.71 -11.31
N SER A 377 1.45 -2.67 -12.15
CA SER A 377 2.17 -3.84 -12.64
C SER A 377 3.49 -4.14 -11.91
N SER A 378 4.27 -3.11 -11.54
CA SER A 378 5.68 -3.27 -11.19
C SER A 378 5.89 -3.90 -9.82
N LEU A 379 6.85 -4.81 -9.70
CA LEU A 379 7.32 -5.37 -8.43
C LEU A 379 8.70 -4.84 -8.04
N LEU A 380 9.74 -5.18 -8.81
CA LEU A 380 11.14 -4.78 -8.61
C LEU A 380 11.86 -4.77 -9.97
N ALA A 381 12.79 -3.83 -10.19
CA ALA A 381 13.46 -3.62 -11.48
C ALA A 381 14.19 -4.87 -12.02
N ASN A 382 14.71 -5.69 -11.12
CA ASN A 382 15.47 -6.90 -11.44
C ASN A 382 14.60 -8.17 -11.55
N TRP A 383 13.31 -8.06 -11.24
CA TRP A 383 12.35 -9.17 -11.19
C TRP A 383 11.24 -9.00 -12.23
N ASP A 384 10.85 -7.76 -12.54
CA ASP A 384 9.86 -7.40 -13.54
C ASP A 384 10.12 -8.04 -14.92
N LYS A 385 9.03 -8.46 -15.57
CA LYS A 385 9.05 -8.88 -16.97
C LYS A 385 9.32 -7.66 -17.84
N THR A 386 10.17 -7.83 -18.86
CA THR A 386 10.57 -6.76 -19.79
C THR A 386 9.86 -6.85 -21.14
N GLU A 387 9.15 -7.96 -21.40
CA GLU A 387 8.50 -8.27 -22.67
C GLU A 387 7.14 -8.95 -22.39
N SER A 388 6.19 -8.78 -23.30
CA SER A 388 4.85 -9.39 -23.22
C SER A 388 4.81 -10.76 -23.89
N GLY A 389 3.96 -11.66 -23.40
CA GLY A 389 3.65 -12.93 -24.05
C GLY A 389 2.67 -12.80 -25.23
N GLY A 390 2.09 -11.61 -25.43
CA GLY A 390 1.10 -11.32 -26.47
C GLY A 390 0.97 -9.82 -26.73
N GLU A 391 -0.27 -9.34 -26.86
CA GLU A 391 -0.60 -7.91 -27.09
C GLU A 391 -0.89 -7.15 -25.77
N ASP A 392 -0.75 -7.80 -24.61
CA ASP A 392 -0.94 -7.20 -23.29
C ASP A 392 0.18 -6.18 -22.96
N ASP A 393 -0.20 -5.07 -22.34
CA ASP A 393 0.68 -4.08 -21.71
C ASP A 393 1.46 -4.68 -20.52
N VAL A 394 2.77 -4.45 -20.47
CA VAL A 394 3.67 -5.02 -19.45
C VAL A 394 3.76 -4.13 -18.21
N GLN A 395 3.86 -2.82 -18.40
CA GLN A 395 3.91 -1.84 -17.33
C GLN A 395 2.75 -0.86 -17.46
N TYR A 396 1.79 -0.91 -16.51
CA TYR A 396 0.48 -0.29 -16.68
C TYR A 396 -0.12 0.23 -15.38
N PHE A 397 -1.07 1.16 -15.54
CA PHE A 397 -2.06 1.51 -14.51
C PHE A 397 -3.47 1.27 -15.05
N LYS A 398 -4.28 0.49 -14.32
CA LYS A 398 -5.64 0.07 -14.74
C LYS A 398 -6.66 0.36 -13.66
N LEU A 399 -7.85 0.78 -14.09
CA LEU A 399 -9.05 0.93 -13.24
C LEU A 399 -10.13 -0.05 -13.68
N TYR A 400 -10.70 -0.79 -12.72
CA TYR A 400 -11.91 -1.60 -12.89
C TYR A 400 -12.97 -1.17 -11.88
N ASN A 401 -14.22 -1.09 -12.32
CA ASN A 401 -15.36 -1.01 -11.41
C ASN A 401 -15.73 -2.42 -10.93
N TRP A 402 -16.18 -2.55 -9.69
CA TRP A 402 -16.62 -3.78 -9.06
C TRP A 402 -18.10 -3.66 -8.64
N ASP A 403 -18.95 -4.54 -9.16
CA ASP A 403 -20.40 -4.57 -8.89
C ASP A 403 -20.81 -5.64 -7.86
N GLY A 404 -19.84 -6.27 -7.20
CA GLY A 404 -20.04 -7.44 -6.33
C GLY A 404 -19.90 -8.80 -7.04
N ALA A 405 -19.73 -8.84 -8.37
CA ALA A 405 -19.55 -10.08 -9.14
C ALA A 405 -18.52 -9.98 -10.29
N THR A 406 -18.33 -8.80 -10.88
CA THR A 406 -17.56 -8.58 -12.11
C THR A 406 -16.65 -7.36 -12.00
N LEU A 407 -15.34 -7.55 -12.22
CA LEU A 407 -14.41 -6.44 -12.49
C LEU A 407 -14.57 -5.95 -13.94
N THR A 408 -15.20 -4.79 -14.12
CA THR A 408 -15.48 -4.15 -15.43
C THR A 408 -14.43 -3.07 -15.72
N PRO A 409 -13.55 -3.24 -16.73
CA PRO A 409 -12.49 -2.27 -17.02
C PRO A 409 -13.05 -0.90 -17.42
N GLN A 410 -12.43 0.17 -16.92
CA GLN A 410 -12.74 1.56 -17.26
C GLN A 410 -11.70 2.14 -18.21
N PHE A 411 -10.41 2.02 -17.85
CA PHE A 411 -9.27 2.41 -18.70
C PHE A 411 -8.03 1.56 -18.39
N SER A 412 -7.08 1.56 -19.33
CA SER A 412 -5.68 1.18 -19.10
C SER A 412 -4.77 2.29 -19.59
N LEU A 413 -3.68 2.55 -18.88
CA LEU A 413 -2.59 3.42 -19.31
C LEU A 413 -1.30 2.61 -19.37
N ASP A 414 -0.71 2.48 -20.56
CA ASP A 414 0.61 1.88 -20.77
C ASP A 414 1.69 2.90 -20.39
N PHE A 415 2.44 2.62 -19.33
CA PHE A 415 3.46 3.53 -18.80
C PHE A 415 4.79 3.48 -19.58
N VAL A 416 4.96 2.52 -20.50
CA VAL A 416 6.09 2.47 -21.44
C VAL A 416 5.81 3.36 -22.64
N GLU A 417 4.64 3.24 -23.27
CA GLU A 417 4.22 4.09 -24.41
C GLU A 417 4.15 5.56 -24.00
N MET A 418 3.65 5.85 -22.78
CA MET A 418 3.60 7.21 -22.23
C MET A 418 4.96 7.76 -21.76
N GLY A 419 6.04 6.96 -21.78
CA GLY A 419 7.38 7.40 -21.37
C GLY A 419 7.55 7.60 -19.85
N LEU A 420 6.75 6.90 -19.04
CA LEU A 420 6.66 7.11 -17.59
C LEU A 420 7.57 6.15 -16.80
N GLY A 421 7.60 4.86 -17.15
CA GLY A 421 8.42 3.83 -16.50
C GLY A 421 7.61 2.64 -15.97
N SER A 422 8.02 2.07 -14.83
CA SER A 422 7.30 0.96 -14.19
C SER A 422 6.47 1.50 -12.99
N PRO A 423 5.13 1.52 -13.04
CA PRO A 423 4.30 2.05 -11.97
C PRO A 423 4.22 1.09 -10.78
N HIS A 424 4.44 1.63 -9.57
CA HIS A 424 4.44 0.89 -8.32
C HIS A 424 3.30 1.34 -7.38
N GLN A 425 3.61 1.98 -6.24
CA GLN A 425 2.61 2.26 -5.21
C GLN A 425 1.66 3.40 -5.61
N MET A 426 0.37 3.09 -5.60
CA MET A 426 -0.74 4.05 -5.70
C MET A 426 -1.06 4.69 -4.34
N ARG A 427 -1.48 5.96 -4.33
CA ARG A 427 -2.12 6.67 -3.20
C ARG A 427 -3.19 7.63 -3.69
N PHE A 428 -4.36 7.65 -3.04
CA PHE A 428 -5.49 8.49 -3.46
C PHE A 428 -5.46 9.90 -2.86
N GLY A 429 -5.83 10.89 -3.65
CA GLY A 429 -6.05 12.28 -3.25
C GLY A 429 -7.45 12.79 -3.65
N ALA A 430 -7.98 13.73 -2.87
CA ALA A 430 -9.26 14.39 -3.16
C ALA A 430 -9.26 15.84 -2.67
N HIS A 431 -9.86 16.77 -3.42
CA HIS A 431 -10.12 18.16 -3.01
C HIS A 431 -10.99 18.23 -1.75
N ALA A 432 -11.90 17.24 -1.60
CA ALA A 432 -12.83 17.12 -0.50
C ALA A 432 -12.15 17.04 0.89
N LEU A 433 -10.94 16.46 1.00
CA LEU A 433 -10.12 16.44 2.22
C LEU A 433 -9.85 17.84 2.77
N TYR A 434 -9.82 18.85 1.91
CA TYR A 434 -9.31 20.18 2.20
C TYR A 434 -10.42 21.25 2.21
N GLY A 435 -11.69 20.84 2.14
CA GLY A 435 -12.82 21.76 1.98
C GLY A 435 -12.80 22.54 0.65
N LYS A 436 -11.97 22.11 -0.31
CA LYS A 436 -11.94 22.64 -1.68
C LYS A 436 -12.99 21.88 -2.49
N ALA A 437 -13.71 22.59 -3.36
CA ALA A 437 -14.41 21.94 -4.46
C ALA A 437 -13.41 21.69 -5.61
N PRO A 438 -13.63 20.67 -6.47
CA PRO A 438 -12.90 20.55 -7.73
C PRO A 438 -12.98 21.86 -8.53
N ALA A 439 -11.91 22.19 -9.26
CA ALA A 439 -11.83 23.45 -10.00
C ALA A 439 -12.92 23.52 -11.08
N LYS A 440 -13.90 24.42 -10.92
CA LYS A 440 -15.03 24.56 -11.85
C LYS A 440 -14.53 24.86 -13.27
N THR A 441 -14.65 23.88 -14.17
CA THR A 441 -14.07 23.95 -15.53
C THR A 441 -14.89 24.80 -16.52
N GLY A 442 -15.19 26.04 -16.16
CA GLY A 442 -15.53 27.13 -17.08
C GLY A 442 -16.86 27.06 -17.83
N HIS A 443 -17.82 26.21 -17.42
CA HIS A 443 -19.13 26.11 -18.09
C HIS A 443 -20.28 26.84 -17.36
N ASP A 444 -20.20 27.00 -16.04
CA ASP A 444 -21.19 27.77 -15.26
C ASP A 444 -21.25 29.26 -15.66
N ASP A 445 -20.13 29.82 -16.10
CA ASP A 445 -19.97 31.27 -16.38
C ASP A 445 -20.72 31.75 -17.64
N MET A 446 -21.29 30.83 -18.43
CA MET A 446 -22.18 31.13 -19.56
C MET A 446 -23.69 31.02 -19.24
N ALA A 447 -24.05 30.68 -18.00
CA ALA A 447 -25.44 30.70 -17.53
C ALA A 447 -25.84 32.05 -16.87
N ALA A 448 -24.93 33.03 -16.81
CA ALA A 448 -25.05 34.26 -16.03
C ALA A 448 -24.67 35.55 -16.80
N ARG A 449 -24.94 35.62 -18.11
CA ARG A 449 -24.78 36.81 -18.95
C ARG A 449 -25.91 36.97 -19.96
#